data_AF-A0A9P9S4P1-F1
#
_entry.id   AF-A0A9P9S4P1-F1
#
_cell.length_a   1.000
_cell.length_b   1.000
_cell.length_c   1.000
_cell.angle_alpha   90.00
_cell.angle_beta   90.00
_cell.angle_gamma   90.00
#
_symmetry.space_group_name_H-M   'P 1'
#
loop_
_entity.id
_entity.type
_entity.pdbx_description
1 polymer ?
#
loop_
_entity_poly.entity_id
_entity_poly.type
_entity_poly.pdbx_seq_one_letter_code
_entity_poly.pdbx_strand_id
1 'polypeptide(L)'
;MFNLRSIILLVISYVVIPRLTFLPQNVHSLFIIFGPFLLPRVFDWINVARATSRSVPVRPTPARVKNALNLLFLSAVVCLALSLSRFAPENIFLTTQSHIRTETNVLFARLRHLRPLGDADDALRTKFHTSGRNKLLYLTYGPDTLLNCVWCVVADGNDQQNYFLYSLPKIVAPHIFQLAVLGLATSSLVGSEGSRFRTHATIAGLLMMVVETWYMGTYDMTVNKRAKFVQDIDSAYWRVRFLRYITFALVDSALAFVLWATSTNRWLAKPVSIAERLETTTRQAEETLNKMRALGLLTNSVNRDAALRGVREEYWRTEGRVMAETVQDEAVTEQINAVISKMDFSALEGRVGEVADGILKGIDGLRPSQVLSANQLGEASSAAAS
;
A
#
# COMPACT_ATOMS: atom_id res chain seq x y z
N MET A 1 -0.79 2.48 -37.76
CA MET A 1 0.17 3.49 -37.27
C MET A 1 0.70 3.00 -35.92
N PHE A 2 1.97 2.59 -35.85
CA PHE A 2 2.56 2.12 -34.59
C PHE A 2 2.73 3.31 -33.64
N ASN A 3 2.04 3.28 -32.51
CA ASN A 3 2.14 4.31 -31.49
C ASN A 3 3.56 4.29 -30.91
N LEU A 4 4.22 5.44 -30.73
CA LEU A 4 5.58 5.56 -30.19
C LEU A 4 5.75 4.78 -28.88
N ARG A 5 4.66 4.71 -28.10
CA ARG A 5 4.52 3.93 -26.87
C ARG A 5 4.71 2.42 -27.08
N SER A 6 4.17 1.86 -28.16
CA SER A 6 4.35 0.45 -28.52
C SER A 6 5.79 0.14 -28.92
N ILE A 7 6.47 1.09 -29.58
CA ILE A 7 7.89 0.94 -29.98
C ILE A 7 8.79 0.93 -28.74
N ILE A 8 8.57 1.87 -27.80
CA ILE A 8 9.33 1.93 -26.53
C ILE A 8 9.12 0.66 -25.70
N LEU A 9 7.89 0.14 -25.64
CA LEU A 9 7.58 -1.10 -24.92
C LEU A 9 8.24 -2.33 -25.56
N LEU A 10 8.33 -2.38 -26.89
CA LEU A 10 9.04 -3.44 -27.61
C LEU A 10 10.54 -3.40 -27.31
N VAL A 11 11.13 -2.20 -27.30
CA VAL A 11 12.55 -2.00 -26.95
C VAL A 11 12.84 -2.40 -25.50
N ILE A 12 12.00 -2.01 -24.55
CA ILE A 12 12.17 -2.42 -23.15
C ILE A 12 12.04 -3.95 -23.00
N SER A 13 11.04 -4.55 -23.64
CA SER A 13 10.78 -5.99 -23.53
C SER A 13 11.86 -6.85 -24.20
N TYR A 14 12.41 -6.42 -25.33
CA TYR A 14 13.37 -7.21 -26.12
C TYR A 14 14.83 -6.82 -25.95
N VAL A 15 15.14 -5.65 -25.36
CA VAL A 15 16.54 -5.18 -25.18
C VAL A 15 16.92 -5.07 -23.70
N VAL A 16 16.00 -4.63 -22.84
CA VAL A 16 16.31 -4.38 -21.43
C VAL A 16 16.10 -5.64 -20.58
N ILE A 17 14.95 -6.31 -20.72
CA ILE A 17 14.63 -7.53 -19.97
C ILE A 17 15.70 -8.63 -20.19
N PRO A 18 16.16 -8.90 -21.43
CA PRO A 18 17.21 -9.90 -21.69
C PRO A 18 18.58 -9.58 -21.08
N ARG A 19 18.83 -8.33 -20.68
CA ARG A 19 20.08 -7.91 -20.03
C ARG A 19 20.02 -7.88 -18.51
N LEU A 20 18.87 -8.18 -17.90
CA LEU A 20 18.74 -8.33 -16.46
C LEU A 20 19.25 -9.72 -16.04
N THR A 21 20.57 -9.84 -15.87
CA THR A 21 21.28 -11.10 -15.59
C THR A 21 21.01 -11.71 -14.20
N PHE A 22 20.21 -11.05 -13.36
CA PHE A 22 19.88 -11.51 -12.01
C PHE A 22 18.67 -12.47 -11.94
N LEU A 23 17.95 -12.67 -13.04
CA LEU A 23 16.74 -13.50 -13.08
C LEU A 23 17.02 -14.91 -13.64
N PRO A 24 16.42 -15.98 -13.07
CA PRO A 24 16.53 -17.34 -13.61
C PRO A 24 16.03 -17.41 -15.07
N GLN A 25 16.66 -18.24 -15.91
CA GLN A 25 16.35 -18.37 -17.35
C GLN A 25 14.87 -18.64 -17.65
N ASN A 26 14.17 -19.38 -16.79
CA ASN A 26 12.74 -19.70 -16.92
C ASN A 26 11.84 -18.47 -16.74
N VAL A 27 12.31 -17.46 -16.00
CA VAL A 27 11.58 -16.21 -15.76
C VAL A 27 11.84 -15.23 -16.90
N HIS A 28 13.04 -15.26 -17.49
CA HIS A 28 13.37 -14.52 -18.71
C HIS A 28 12.46 -14.87 -19.88
N SER A 29 12.30 -16.17 -20.16
CA SER A 29 11.44 -16.63 -21.25
C SER A 29 9.99 -16.20 -21.05
N LEU A 30 9.49 -16.26 -19.81
CA LEU A 30 8.15 -15.81 -19.47
C LEU A 30 7.97 -14.30 -19.68
N PHE A 31 8.91 -13.46 -19.23
CA PHE A 31 8.82 -12.02 -19.42
C PHE A 31 9.02 -11.57 -20.87
N ILE A 32 9.80 -12.29 -21.68
CA ILE A 32 9.96 -11.97 -23.10
C ILE A 32 8.67 -12.26 -23.87
N ILE A 33 8.00 -13.38 -23.56
CA ILE A 33 6.75 -13.78 -24.22
C ILE A 33 5.58 -12.91 -23.78
N PHE A 34 5.44 -12.67 -22.47
CA PHE A 34 4.29 -11.96 -21.92
C PHE A 34 4.51 -10.45 -21.75
N GLY A 35 5.76 -9.98 -21.74
CA GLY A 35 6.14 -8.58 -21.56
C GLY A 35 5.41 -7.61 -22.48
N PRO A 36 5.32 -7.86 -23.81
CA PRO A 36 4.63 -6.96 -24.74
C PRO A 36 3.14 -6.80 -24.47
N PHE A 37 2.51 -7.77 -23.80
CA PHE A 37 1.07 -7.76 -23.49
C PHE A 37 0.77 -7.25 -22.07
N LEU A 38 1.64 -7.56 -21.10
CA LEU A 38 1.49 -7.14 -19.70
C LEU A 38 1.93 -5.69 -19.47
N LEU A 39 3.04 -5.27 -20.06
CA LEU A 39 3.57 -3.90 -19.89
C LEU A 39 2.57 -2.78 -20.25
N PRO A 40 1.90 -2.80 -21.42
CA PRO A 40 0.98 -1.71 -21.77
C PRO A 40 -0.20 -1.62 -20.78
N ARG A 41 -0.75 -2.77 -20.35
CA ARG A 41 -1.84 -2.81 -19.36
C ARG A 41 -1.41 -2.27 -18.00
N VAL A 42 -0.21 -2.62 -17.54
CA VAL A 42 0.35 -2.09 -16.27
C VAL A 42 0.55 -0.57 -16.37
N PHE A 43 1.10 -0.09 -17.49
CA PHE A 43 1.26 1.35 -17.69
C PHE A 43 -0.07 2.10 -17.80
N ASP A 44 -1.08 1.52 -18.44
CA ASP A 44 -2.42 2.10 -18.51
C ASP A 44 -3.08 2.14 -17.13
N TRP A 45 -2.95 1.09 -16.33
CA TRP A 45 -3.41 1.10 -14.93
C TRP A 45 -2.71 2.17 -14.10
N ILE A 46 -1.40 2.33 -14.25
CA ILE A 46 -0.64 3.39 -13.56
C ILE A 46 -1.11 4.77 -14.00
N ASN A 47 -1.32 4.98 -15.30
CA ASN A 47 -1.77 6.26 -15.84
C ASN A 47 -3.20 6.60 -15.42
N VAL A 48 -4.12 5.64 -15.44
CA VAL A 48 -5.49 5.79 -14.96
C VAL A 48 -5.49 6.10 -13.46
N ALA A 49 -4.71 5.36 -12.65
CA ALA A 49 -4.59 5.59 -11.22
C ALA A 49 -3.96 6.96 -10.88
N ARG A 50 -2.99 7.43 -11.68
CA ARG A 50 -2.43 8.79 -11.55
C ARG A 50 -3.44 9.87 -11.94
N ALA A 51 -4.20 9.65 -13.03
CA ALA A 51 -5.20 10.61 -13.48
C ALA A 51 -6.33 10.80 -12.45
N THR A 52 -6.78 9.72 -11.79
CA THR A 52 -7.76 9.80 -10.70
C THR A 52 -7.22 10.48 -9.45
N SER A 53 -5.93 10.35 -9.17
CA SER A 53 -5.31 10.96 -7.98
C SER A 53 -5.09 12.47 -8.13
N ARG A 54 -5.08 13.03 -9.36
CA ARG A 54 -4.95 14.48 -9.59
C ARG A 54 -6.19 15.29 -9.19
N SER A 55 -7.37 14.66 -9.15
CA SER A 55 -8.63 15.35 -8.86
C SER A 55 -8.98 15.39 -7.37
N VAL A 56 -8.19 14.75 -6.51
CA VAL A 56 -8.42 14.66 -5.06
C VAL A 56 -7.23 15.25 -4.32
N PRO A 57 -7.44 16.19 -3.38
CA PRO A 57 -6.34 16.79 -2.64
C PRO A 57 -5.61 15.74 -1.77
N VAL A 58 -4.29 15.90 -1.68
CA VAL A 58 -3.44 15.10 -0.79
C VAL A 58 -3.82 15.41 0.65
N ARG A 59 -4.12 14.37 1.43
CA ARG A 59 -4.49 14.49 2.85
C ARG A 59 -3.41 13.88 3.75
N PRO A 60 -3.27 14.35 5.00
CA PRO A 60 -2.42 13.68 5.98
C PRO A 60 -2.91 12.24 6.25
N THR A 61 -2.01 11.38 6.74
CA THR A 61 -2.34 10.00 7.07
C THR A 61 -3.37 9.95 8.21
N PRO A 62 -4.51 9.25 8.05
CA PRO A 62 -5.46 9.05 9.13
C PRO A 62 -4.81 8.35 10.32
N ALA A 63 -5.14 8.75 11.55
CA ALA A 63 -4.52 8.22 12.78
C ALA A 63 -4.64 6.68 12.90
N ARG A 64 -5.77 6.11 12.48
CA ARG A 64 -5.98 4.65 12.49
C ARG A 64 -5.08 3.92 11.50
N VAL A 65 -4.85 4.52 10.32
CA VAL A 65 -3.93 3.98 9.31
C VAL A 65 -2.47 4.09 9.81
N LYS A 66 -2.12 5.15 10.53
CA LYS A 66 -0.80 5.28 11.17
C LYS A 66 -0.52 4.11 12.12
N ASN A 67 -1.51 3.67 12.91
CA ASN A 67 -1.36 2.50 13.78
C ASN A 67 -1.12 1.21 12.99
N ALA A 68 -1.85 1.02 11.89
CA ALA A 68 -1.64 -0.13 11.00
C ALA A 68 -0.25 -0.10 10.32
N LEU A 69 0.22 1.07 9.90
CA LEU A 69 1.57 1.26 9.35
C LEU A 69 2.64 0.95 10.39
N ASN A 70 2.46 1.38 11.65
CA ASN A 70 3.39 1.05 12.74
C ASN A 70 3.42 -0.46 13.02
N LEU A 71 2.27 -1.13 12.98
CA LEU A 71 2.18 -2.58 13.13
C LEU A 71 2.95 -3.31 12.02
N LEU A 72 2.72 -2.95 10.75
CA LEU A 72 3.41 -3.54 9.60
C LEU A 72 4.90 -3.21 9.58
N PHE A 73 5.28 -2.02 10.05
CA PHE A 73 6.70 -1.66 10.20
C PHE A 73 7.37 -2.52 11.27
N LEU A 74 6.73 -2.68 12.44
CA LEU A 74 7.25 -3.52 13.50
C LEU A 74 7.37 -4.98 13.06
N SER A 75 6.35 -5.53 12.38
CA SER A 75 6.40 -6.90 11.87
C SER A 75 7.50 -7.08 10.83
N ALA A 76 7.68 -6.13 9.91
CA ALA A 76 8.76 -6.15 8.93
C ALA A 76 10.13 -6.13 9.60
N VAL A 77 10.35 -5.25 10.60
CA VAL A 77 11.60 -5.18 11.35
C VAL A 77 11.87 -6.49 12.11
N VAL A 78 10.86 -7.06 12.76
CA VAL A 78 11.00 -8.34 13.46
C VAL A 78 11.32 -9.47 12.48
N CYS A 79 10.65 -9.54 11.33
CA CYS A 79 10.96 -10.53 10.30
C CYS A 79 12.38 -10.36 9.76
N LEU A 80 12.81 -9.13 9.48
CA LEU A 80 14.19 -8.86 9.06
C LEU A 80 15.20 -9.29 10.12
N ALA A 81 14.94 -8.99 11.40
CA ALA A 81 15.78 -9.45 12.50
C ALA A 81 15.83 -10.98 12.57
N LEU A 82 14.69 -11.67 12.48
CA LEU A 82 14.61 -13.14 12.51
C LEU A 82 15.23 -13.82 11.29
N SER A 83 15.43 -13.09 10.19
CA SER A 83 16.15 -13.58 9.01
C SER A 83 17.67 -13.64 9.22
N LEU A 84 18.21 -12.93 10.22
CA LEU A 84 19.63 -12.97 10.54
C LEU A 84 20.06 -14.34 11.06
N SER A 85 21.26 -14.77 10.66
CA SER A 85 21.84 -16.06 11.02
C SER A 85 21.99 -16.28 12.54
N ARG A 86 22.10 -15.19 13.33
CA ARG A 86 22.20 -15.26 14.79
C ARG A 86 20.97 -15.87 15.47
N PHE A 87 19.80 -15.76 14.86
CA PHE A 87 18.56 -16.34 15.39
C PHE A 87 18.26 -17.73 14.80
N ALA A 88 19.01 -18.16 13.80
CA ALA A 88 18.91 -19.50 13.23
C ALA A 88 19.75 -20.48 14.05
N PRO A 89 19.33 -21.76 14.16
CA PRO A 89 20.19 -22.78 14.75
C PRO A 89 21.46 -22.93 13.91
N GLU A 90 22.56 -23.31 14.56
CA GLU A 90 23.84 -23.49 13.89
C GLU A 90 23.78 -24.62 12.84
N ASN A 91 24.33 -24.37 11.65
CA ASN A 91 24.52 -25.40 10.63
C ASN A 91 25.91 -26.03 10.78
N ILE A 92 25.96 -27.23 11.36
CA ILE A 92 27.21 -27.92 11.71
C ILE A 92 28.09 -28.17 10.48
N PHE A 93 27.51 -28.45 9.31
CA PHE A 93 28.28 -28.71 8.08
C PHE A 93 28.96 -27.43 7.55
N LEU A 94 28.25 -26.29 7.62
CA LEU A 94 28.81 -25.00 7.22
C LEU A 94 29.82 -24.47 8.24
N THR A 95 29.55 -24.57 9.55
CA THR A 95 30.50 -24.10 10.57
C THR A 95 31.81 -24.90 10.52
N THR A 96 31.71 -26.23 10.42
CA THR A 96 32.90 -27.11 10.41
C THR A 96 33.54 -27.25 9.02
N GLN A 97 32.99 -26.59 7.99
CA GLN A 97 33.40 -26.72 6.58
C GLN A 97 33.56 -28.19 6.15
N SER A 98 32.63 -29.04 6.59
CA SER A 98 32.71 -30.48 6.39
C SER A 98 31.71 -30.95 5.35
N HIS A 99 32.12 -31.94 4.57
CA HIS A 99 31.28 -32.52 3.52
C HIS A 99 30.21 -33.43 4.13
N ILE A 100 29.09 -33.64 3.43
CA ILE A 100 27.99 -34.51 3.91
C ILE A 100 28.42 -35.97 4.14
N ARG A 101 29.47 -36.40 3.43
CA ARG A 101 30.08 -37.75 3.50
C ARG A 101 31.11 -37.90 4.62
N THR A 102 31.53 -36.79 5.26
CA THR A 102 32.51 -36.85 6.35
C THR A 102 32.00 -37.75 7.47
N GLU A 103 32.87 -38.60 7.99
CA GLU A 103 32.55 -39.51 9.09
C GLU A 103 32.07 -38.74 10.32
N THR A 104 31.10 -39.32 11.03
CA THR A 104 30.43 -38.65 12.16
C THR A 104 31.44 -38.31 13.27
N ASN A 105 32.38 -39.20 13.58
CA ASN A 105 33.42 -38.95 14.59
C ASN A 105 34.30 -37.75 14.22
N VAL A 106 34.71 -37.63 12.95
CA VAL A 106 35.54 -36.52 12.47
C VAL A 106 34.77 -35.21 12.49
N LEU A 107 33.49 -35.24 12.11
CA LEU A 107 32.61 -34.06 12.14
C LEU A 107 32.49 -33.48 13.56
N PHE A 108 32.20 -34.32 14.55
CA PHE A 108 32.05 -33.88 15.94
C PHE A 108 33.39 -33.60 16.63
N ALA A 109 34.50 -34.23 16.21
CA ALA A 109 35.83 -33.84 16.64
C ALA A 109 36.18 -32.42 16.19
N ARG A 110 35.87 -32.07 14.93
CA ARG A 110 36.01 -30.69 14.41
C ARG A 110 35.10 -29.70 15.15
N LEU A 111 33.85 -30.09 15.40
CA LEU A 111 32.92 -29.25 16.16
C LEU A 111 33.43 -28.98 17.58
N ARG A 112 33.99 -30.00 18.25
CA ARG A 112 34.60 -29.88 19.58
C ARG A 112 35.78 -28.90 19.63
N HIS A 113 36.51 -28.75 18.53
CA HIS A 113 37.57 -27.75 18.43
C HIS A 113 37.04 -26.31 18.31
N LEU A 114 35.82 -26.10 17.82
CA LEU A 114 35.21 -24.78 17.68
C LEU A 114 34.47 -24.34 18.94
N ARG A 115 33.79 -25.27 19.62
CA ARG A 115 33.05 -25.01 20.86
C ARG A 115 32.89 -26.29 21.69
N PRO A 116 32.64 -26.19 23.02
CA PRO A 116 32.25 -27.35 23.81
C PRO A 116 30.95 -27.97 23.28
N LEU A 117 30.90 -29.30 23.28
CA LEU A 117 29.73 -30.10 22.90
C LEU A 117 28.71 -30.07 24.03
N GLY A 118 27.44 -29.83 23.70
CA GLY A 118 26.33 -29.97 24.64
C GLY A 118 25.54 -31.27 24.43
N ASP A 119 24.57 -31.53 25.30
CA ASP A 119 23.75 -32.75 25.27
C ASP A 119 23.02 -32.95 23.93
N ALA A 120 22.57 -31.85 23.31
CA ALA A 120 21.94 -31.88 22.00
C ALA A 120 22.91 -32.32 20.89
N ASP A 121 24.19 -31.97 20.99
CA ASP A 121 25.22 -32.38 20.02
C ASP A 121 25.53 -33.87 20.17
N ASP A 122 25.59 -34.39 21.39
CA ASP A 122 25.79 -35.82 21.65
C ASP A 122 24.58 -36.65 21.20
N ALA A 123 23.35 -36.17 21.43
CA ALA A 123 22.14 -36.76 20.89
C ALA A 123 22.15 -36.74 19.35
N LEU A 124 22.60 -35.66 18.73
CA LEU A 124 22.71 -35.57 17.26
C LEU A 124 23.78 -36.53 16.73
N ARG A 125 24.90 -36.67 17.45
CA ARG A 125 25.98 -37.60 17.13
C ARG A 125 25.49 -39.03 17.10
N THR A 126 24.76 -39.48 18.13
CA THR A 126 24.18 -40.83 18.15
C THR A 126 23.25 -41.07 16.97
N LYS A 127 22.35 -40.12 16.65
CA LYS A 127 21.46 -40.21 15.47
C LYS A 127 22.23 -40.28 14.16
N PHE A 128 23.32 -39.52 13.99
CA PHE A 128 24.15 -39.58 12.79
C PHE A 128 24.95 -40.88 12.67
N HIS A 129 25.27 -41.56 13.77
CA HIS A 129 25.88 -42.89 13.74
C HIS A 129 24.90 -43.98 13.31
N THR A 130 23.63 -43.91 13.74
CA THR A 130 22.62 -44.92 13.40
C THR A 130 22.34 -44.98 11.90
N SER A 131 22.29 -43.82 11.22
CA SER A 131 22.07 -43.78 9.77
C SER A 131 22.68 -42.55 9.12
N GLY A 132 23.46 -42.76 8.06
CA GLY A 132 23.98 -41.66 7.23
C GLY A 132 22.87 -40.83 6.57
N ARG A 133 21.65 -41.38 6.40
CA ARG A 133 20.48 -40.65 5.88
C ARG A 133 19.97 -39.58 6.85
N ASN A 134 20.24 -39.72 8.15
CA ASN A 134 19.87 -38.71 9.15
C ASN A 134 20.60 -37.37 8.92
N LYS A 135 21.77 -37.40 8.28
CA LYS A 135 22.48 -36.17 7.86
C LYS A 135 21.71 -35.40 6.77
N LEU A 136 21.03 -36.13 5.86
CA LEU A 136 20.18 -35.50 4.83
C LEU A 136 18.92 -34.91 5.46
N LEU A 137 18.27 -35.66 6.36
CA LEU A 137 17.11 -35.19 7.11
C LEU A 137 17.42 -33.95 7.96
N TYR A 138 18.61 -33.88 8.56
CA TYR A 138 19.11 -32.70 9.25
C TYR A 138 19.20 -31.48 8.33
N LEU A 139 19.71 -31.64 7.10
CA LEU A 139 19.79 -30.52 6.14
C LEU A 139 18.42 -30.05 5.65
N THR A 140 17.47 -30.98 5.55
CA THR A 140 16.12 -30.75 5.04
C THR A 140 15.18 -30.14 6.09
N TYR A 141 15.07 -30.74 7.28
CA TYR A 141 14.10 -30.34 8.31
C TYR A 141 14.72 -29.65 9.54
N GLY A 142 16.04 -29.72 9.71
CA GLY A 142 16.78 -29.09 10.79
C GLY A 142 17.09 -30.01 11.99
N PRO A 143 17.87 -29.52 12.97
CA PRO A 143 18.28 -30.28 14.15
C PRO A 143 17.09 -30.67 15.04
N ASP A 144 16.22 -29.70 15.32
CA ASP A 144 15.15 -29.85 16.30
C ASP A 144 14.12 -30.91 15.88
N THR A 145 13.79 -31.00 14.59
CA THR A 145 12.91 -32.07 14.07
C THR A 145 13.53 -33.45 14.14
N LEU A 146 14.85 -33.55 13.95
CA LEU A 146 15.55 -34.83 13.98
C LEU A 146 15.71 -35.35 15.42
N LEU A 147 15.93 -34.45 16.38
CA LEU A 147 16.10 -34.79 17.79
C LEU A 147 14.76 -35.11 18.47
N ASN A 148 13.73 -34.30 18.22
CA ASN A 148 12.48 -34.36 19.01
C ASN A 148 11.36 -35.19 18.36
N CYS A 149 11.54 -35.73 17.15
CA CYS A 149 10.54 -36.61 16.57
C CYS A 149 10.63 -38.04 17.12
N VAL A 150 9.66 -38.39 17.98
CA VAL A 150 9.58 -39.70 18.64
C VAL A 150 9.09 -40.81 17.70
N TRP A 151 8.20 -40.49 16.76
CA TRP A 151 7.51 -41.46 15.90
C TRP A 151 7.99 -41.46 14.45
N CYS A 152 8.99 -40.66 14.08
CA CYS A 152 9.44 -40.58 12.68
C CYS A 152 10.23 -41.80 12.20
N VAL A 153 10.70 -42.66 13.12
CA VAL A 153 11.46 -43.88 12.83
C VAL A 153 10.50 -45.08 12.86
N VAL A 154 9.54 -45.12 11.94
CA VAL A 154 8.69 -46.31 11.73
C VAL A 154 9.28 -47.15 10.62
N ALA A 155 9.26 -48.48 10.77
CA ALA A 155 9.86 -49.46 9.86
C ALA A 155 9.27 -49.53 8.44
N ASP A 156 8.22 -48.74 8.15
CA ASP A 156 7.43 -48.83 6.90
C ASP A 156 8.07 -48.11 5.69
N GLY A 157 9.31 -47.63 5.81
CA GLY A 157 10.11 -47.15 4.68
C GLY A 157 9.76 -45.75 4.16
N ASN A 158 8.88 -45.00 4.84
CA ASN A 158 8.43 -43.67 4.44
C ASN A 158 8.84 -42.56 5.43
N ASP A 159 10.08 -42.60 5.91
CA ASP A 159 10.53 -41.71 6.98
C ASP A 159 10.48 -40.23 6.57
N GLN A 160 10.71 -39.90 5.29
CA GLN A 160 10.69 -38.51 4.83
C GLN A 160 9.33 -37.83 5.08
N GLN A 161 8.23 -38.53 4.83
CA GLN A 161 6.88 -37.98 5.04
C GLN A 161 6.58 -37.82 6.53
N ASN A 162 7.04 -38.75 7.37
CA ASN A 162 6.86 -38.63 8.83
C ASN A 162 7.60 -37.40 9.40
N TYR A 163 8.85 -37.18 8.98
CA TYR A 163 9.58 -35.97 9.35
C TYR A 163 8.94 -34.69 8.80
N PHE A 164 8.40 -34.72 7.57
CA PHE A 164 7.66 -33.60 7.00
C PHE A 164 6.44 -33.24 7.86
N LEU A 165 5.59 -34.23 8.16
CA LEU A 165 4.37 -34.06 8.96
C LEU A 165 4.69 -33.53 10.36
N TYR A 166 5.75 -34.02 10.99
CA TYR A 166 6.21 -33.51 12.28
C TYR A 166 6.73 -32.05 12.19
N SER A 167 7.37 -31.68 11.08
CA SER A 167 7.88 -30.32 10.86
C SER A 167 6.80 -29.32 10.43
N LEU A 168 5.66 -29.79 9.93
CA LEU A 168 4.60 -28.97 9.33
C LEU A 168 4.05 -27.90 10.28
N PRO A 169 3.76 -28.17 11.58
CA PRO A 169 3.36 -27.12 12.51
C PRO A 169 4.39 -26.00 12.65
N LYS A 170 5.70 -26.31 12.60
CA LYS A 170 6.79 -25.32 12.69
C LYS A 170 6.94 -24.50 11.42
N ILE A 171 6.53 -25.06 10.29
CA ILE A 171 6.46 -24.36 9.00
C ILE A 171 5.25 -23.43 8.97
N VAL A 172 4.07 -23.91 9.38
CA VAL A 172 2.79 -23.19 9.27
C VAL A 172 2.60 -22.13 10.36
N ALA A 173 3.07 -22.34 11.59
CA ALA A 173 2.93 -21.38 12.69
C ALA A 173 3.34 -19.93 12.34
N PRO A 174 4.51 -19.66 11.74
CA PRO A 174 4.88 -18.30 11.34
C PRO A 174 3.97 -17.72 10.26
N HIS A 175 3.39 -18.54 9.36
CA HIS A 175 2.39 -18.08 8.38
C HIS A 175 1.07 -17.68 9.06
N ILE A 176 0.63 -18.41 10.08
CA ILE A 176 -0.56 -18.06 10.86
C ILE A 176 -0.34 -16.71 11.55
N PHE A 177 0.83 -16.52 12.17
CA PHE A 177 1.18 -15.25 12.79
C PHE A 177 1.19 -14.10 11.76
N GLN A 178 1.80 -14.32 10.60
CA GLN A 178 1.82 -13.34 9.52
C GLN A 178 0.41 -13.01 9.01
N LEU A 179 -0.45 -14.02 8.83
CA LEU A 179 -1.85 -13.83 8.45
C LEU A 179 -2.62 -13.03 9.51
N ALA A 180 -2.33 -13.23 10.80
CA ALA A 180 -2.93 -12.45 11.87
C ALA A 180 -2.49 -10.97 11.80
N VAL A 181 -1.21 -10.70 11.57
CA VAL A 181 -0.69 -9.33 11.38
C VAL A 181 -1.34 -8.65 10.18
N LEU A 182 -1.36 -9.32 9.02
CA LEU A 182 -2.02 -8.81 7.80
C LEU A 182 -3.52 -8.59 8.01
N GLY A 183 -4.18 -9.52 8.73
CA GLY A 183 -5.60 -9.43 9.06
C GLY A 183 -5.92 -8.26 9.98
N LEU A 184 -5.08 -8.00 10.98
CA LEU A 184 -5.22 -6.83 11.87
C LEU A 184 -4.98 -5.52 11.13
N ALA A 185 -3.93 -5.45 10.30
CA ALA A 185 -3.60 -4.27 9.51
C ALA A 185 -4.66 -3.92 8.45
N THR A 186 -5.42 -4.92 7.98
CA THR A 186 -6.52 -4.74 7.00
C THR A 186 -7.91 -4.86 7.63
N SER A 187 -8.00 -4.88 8.96
CA SER A 187 -9.27 -5.01 9.67
C SER A 187 -10.16 -3.77 9.50
N SER A 188 -11.46 -3.94 9.75
CA SER A 188 -12.42 -2.83 9.80
C SER A 188 -12.09 -1.79 10.88
N LEU A 189 -11.27 -2.14 11.87
CA LEU A 189 -10.80 -1.22 12.91
C LEU A 189 -9.92 -0.10 12.31
N VAL A 190 -9.18 -0.39 11.23
CA VAL A 190 -8.33 0.59 10.54
C VAL A 190 -9.15 1.55 9.68
N GLY A 191 -10.36 1.14 9.27
CA GLY A 191 -11.29 1.88 8.43
C GLY A 191 -11.49 1.25 7.05
N SER A 192 -12.26 1.93 6.20
CA SER A 192 -12.57 1.48 4.83
C SER A 192 -11.32 1.34 3.95
N GLU A 193 -10.29 2.16 4.20
CA GLU A 193 -9.01 2.13 3.48
C GLU A 193 -8.27 0.81 3.65
N GLY A 194 -8.22 0.28 4.88
CA GLY A 194 -7.59 -1.01 5.18
C GLY A 194 -8.44 -2.19 4.72
N SER A 195 -9.75 -2.13 4.97
CA SER A 195 -10.68 -3.23 4.67
C SER A 195 -10.74 -3.58 3.17
N ARG A 196 -10.46 -2.63 2.28
CA ARG A 196 -10.41 -2.88 0.82
C ARG A 196 -9.34 -3.89 0.42
N PHE A 197 -8.22 -3.93 1.13
CA PHE A 197 -7.09 -4.79 0.78
C PHE A 197 -7.10 -6.13 1.49
N ARG A 198 -8.08 -6.38 2.37
CA ARG A 198 -8.18 -7.60 3.19
C ARG A 198 -8.12 -8.87 2.34
N THR A 199 -8.95 -8.98 1.30
CA THR A 199 -8.98 -10.16 0.43
C THR A 199 -7.64 -10.40 -0.27
N HIS A 200 -6.99 -9.34 -0.75
CA HIS A 200 -5.69 -9.44 -1.40
C HIS A 200 -4.59 -9.85 -0.42
N ALA A 201 -4.59 -9.28 0.79
CA ALA A 201 -3.64 -9.62 1.85
C ALA A 201 -3.82 -11.07 2.32
N THR A 202 -5.06 -11.55 2.46
CA THR A 202 -5.34 -12.96 2.83
C THR A 202 -4.92 -13.93 1.74
N ILE A 203 -5.17 -13.60 0.46
CA ILE A 203 -4.75 -14.44 -0.66
C ILE A 203 -3.22 -14.51 -0.70
N ALA A 204 -2.53 -13.38 -0.56
CA ALA A 204 -1.07 -13.34 -0.54
C ALA A 204 -0.48 -14.18 0.60
N GLY A 205 -1.01 -14.03 1.83
CA GLY A 205 -0.57 -14.82 2.98
C GLY A 205 -0.81 -16.33 2.81
N LEU A 206 -1.99 -16.71 2.32
CA LEU A 206 -2.32 -18.12 2.09
C LEU A 206 -1.45 -18.73 0.99
N LEU A 207 -1.21 -17.98 -0.09
CA LEU A 207 -0.36 -18.42 -1.20
C LEU A 207 1.08 -18.66 -0.72
N MET A 208 1.64 -17.77 0.09
CA MET A 208 2.98 -17.97 0.67
C MET A 208 3.06 -19.27 1.49
N MET A 209 2.05 -19.53 2.32
CA MET A 209 1.97 -20.76 3.12
C MET A 209 1.90 -22.02 2.25
N VAL A 210 1.03 -22.01 1.23
CA VAL A 210 0.85 -23.15 0.31
C VAL A 210 2.12 -23.41 -0.49
N VAL A 211 2.74 -22.37 -1.05
CA VAL A 211 3.98 -22.50 -1.85
C VAL A 211 5.10 -23.08 -1.00
N GLU A 212 5.28 -22.60 0.23
CA GLU A 212 6.32 -23.13 1.10
C GLU A 212 6.07 -24.59 1.52
N THR A 213 4.83 -24.90 1.90
CA THR A 213 4.45 -26.26 2.32
C THR A 213 4.60 -27.24 1.16
N TRP A 214 4.19 -26.84 -0.05
CA TRP A 214 4.35 -27.62 -1.27
C TRP A 214 5.82 -27.83 -1.63
N TYR A 215 6.63 -26.78 -1.57
CA TYR A 215 8.07 -26.86 -1.81
C TYR A 215 8.73 -27.85 -0.85
N MET A 216 8.42 -27.76 0.44
CA MET A 216 9.02 -28.63 1.45
C MET A 216 8.53 -30.08 1.36
N GLY A 217 7.25 -30.28 1.02
CA GLY A 217 6.66 -31.61 0.84
C GLY A 217 7.15 -32.34 -0.43
N THR A 218 7.56 -31.60 -1.46
CA THR A 218 8.06 -32.18 -2.73
C THR A 218 9.58 -32.17 -2.85
N TYR A 219 10.28 -31.68 -1.82
CA TYR A 219 11.74 -31.55 -1.85
C TYR A 219 12.44 -32.92 -1.88
N ASP A 220 13.30 -33.13 -2.88
CA ASP A 220 14.11 -34.35 -2.98
C ASP A 220 15.40 -34.21 -2.16
N MET A 221 15.45 -34.86 -1.00
CA MET A 221 16.63 -34.88 -0.14
C MET A 221 17.84 -35.61 -0.73
N THR A 222 17.66 -36.39 -1.81
CA THR A 222 18.75 -37.12 -2.45
C THR A 222 19.66 -36.22 -3.29
N VAL A 223 19.23 -35.00 -3.60
CA VAL A 223 20.05 -34.00 -4.31
C VAL A 223 21.38 -33.76 -3.58
N ASN A 224 21.34 -33.66 -2.25
CA ASN A 224 22.54 -33.48 -1.42
C ASN A 224 23.51 -34.67 -1.44
N LYS A 225 23.10 -35.86 -1.91
CA LYS A 225 24.04 -36.99 -2.10
C LYS A 225 25.02 -36.75 -3.24
N ARG A 226 24.64 -35.90 -4.21
CA ARG A 226 25.41 -35.57 -5.42
C ARG A 226 26.38 -34.40 -5.22
N ALA A 227 26.23 -33.64 -4.13
CA ALA A 227 27.15 -32.56 -3.78
C ALA A 227 28.60 -33.09 -3.68
N LYS A 228 29.54 -32.36 -4.28
CA LYS A 228 30.99 -32.67 -4.24
C LYS A 228 31.75 -31.71 -3.34
N PHE A 229 31.35 -30.45 -3.33
CA PHE A 229 31.93 -29.42 -2.47
C PHE A 229 30.95 -29.01 -1.37
N VAL A 230 31.48 -28.42 -0.30
CA VAL A 230 30.64 -27.92 0.82
C VAL A 230 29.70 -26.82 0.37
N GLN A 231 30.14 -25.97 -0.57
CA GLN A 231 29.32 -24.92 -1.18
C GLN A 231 28.15 -25.44 -2.02
N ASP A 232 28.23 -26.68 -2.50
CA ASP A 232 27.15 -27.31 -3.29
C ASP A 232 26.09 -27.96 -2.39
N ILE A 233 26.31 -27.97 -1.06
CA ILE A 233 25.36 -28.56 -0.10
C ILE A 233 24.16 -27.62 0.02
N ASP A 234 23.00 -28.13 -0.37
CA ASP A 234 21.75 -27.40 -0.24
C ASP A 234 21.17 -27.55 1.16
N SER A 235 21.36 -26.53 1.99
CA SER A 235 20.80 -26.45 3.34
C SER A 235 19.36 -25.93 3.30
N ALA A 236 18.44 -26.76 2.83
CA ALA A 236 17.04 -26.40 2.56
C ALA A 236 16.33 -25.79 3.78
N TYR A 237 16.51 -26.34 4.99
CA TYR A 237 15.91 -25.80 6.22
C TYR A 237 16.25 -24.32 6.45
N TRP A 238 17.55 -23.97 6.38
CA TRP A 238 18.02 -22.60 6.59
C TRP A 238 17.62 -21.68 5.44
N ARG A 239 17.69 -22.15 4.20
CA ARG A 239 17.31 -21.37 3.02
C ARG A 239 15.82 -21.01 3.07
N VAL A 240 14.96 -21.98 3.31
CA VAL A 240 13.50 -21.76 3.40
C VAL A 240 13.18 -20.82 4.55
N ARG A 241 13.81 -21.02 5.72
CA ARG A 241 13.65 -20.12 6.87
C ARG A 241 14.04 -18.67 6.53
N PHE A 242 15.19 -18.46 5.89
CA PHE A 242 15.64 -17.13 5.48
C PHE A 242 14.66 -16.50 4.49
N LEU A 243 14.29 -17.25 3.44
CA LEU A 243 13.36 -16.78 2.41
C LEU A 243 11.99 -16.44 3.02
N ARG A 244 11.47 -17.24 3.94
CA ARG A 244 10.19 -17.01 4.64
C ARG A 244 10.15 -15.65 5.32
N TYR A 245 11.15 -15.32 6.12
CA TYR A 245 11.15 -14.05 6.83
C TYR A 245 11.41 -12.84 5.92
N ILE A 246 12.22 -13.02 4.86
CA ILE A 246 12.41 -11.98 3.85
C ILE A 246 11.12 -11.73 3.06
N THR A 247 10.41 -12.78 2.63
CA THR A 247 9.15 -12.62 1.91
C THR A 247 8.07 -11.97 2.77
N PHE A 248 7.99 -12.31 4.06
CA PHE A 248 7.10 -11.63 5.01
C PHE A 248 7.41 -10.13 5.11
N ALA A 249 8.68 -9.77 5.31
CA ALA A 249 9.10 -8.37 5.38
C ALA A 249 8.79 -7.60 4.09
N LEU A 250 8.98 -8.23 2.92
CA LEU A 250 8.66 -7.63 1.63
C LEU A 250 7.15 -7.41 1.45
N VAL A 251 6.32 -8.39 1.82
CA VAL A 251 4.86 -8.28 1.74
C VAL A 251 4.34 -7.21 2.69
N ASP A 252 4.83 -7.16 3.93
CA ASP A 252 4.47 -6.13 4.91
C ASP A 252 4.86 -4.74 4.43
N SER A 253 6.08 -4.59 3.90
CA SER A 253 6.57 -3.32 3.36
C SER A 253 5.74 -2.88 2.14
N ALA A 254 5.40 -3.81 1.25
CA ALA A 254 4.57 -3.52 0.08
C ALA A 254 3.14 -3.11 0.49
N LEU A 255 2.54 -3.82 1.44
CA LEU A 255 1.21 -3.48 1.95
C LEU A 255 1.21 -2.14 2.69
N ALA A 256 2.23 -1.88 3.52
CA ALA A 256 2.39 -0.60 4.19
C ALA A 256 2.51 0.54 3.19
N PHE A 257 3.30 0.37 2.12
CA PHE A 257 3.42 1.35 1.04
C PHE A 257 2.08 1.59 0.33
N VAL A 258 1.35 0.53 -0.02
CA VAL A 258 0.03 0.63 -0.68
C VAL A 258 -0.97 1.35 0.23
N LEU A 259 -1.03 0.99 1.52
CA LEU A 259 -1.92 1.62 2.50
C LEU A 259 -1.59 3.09 2.71
N TRP A 260 -0.32 3.44 2.81
CA TRP A 260 0.12 4.83 2.92
C TRP A 260 -0.24 5.63 1.65
N ALA A 261 0.07 5.11 0.47
CA ALA A 261 -0.16 5.80 -0.79
C ALA A 261 -1.66 6.01 -1.08
N THR A 262 -2.49 5.02 -0.73
CA THR A 262 -3.96 5.08 -0.92
C THR A 262 -4.62 5.96 0.14
N SER A 263 -4.26 5.81 1.41
CA SER A 263 -4.84 6.63 2.48
C SER A 263 -4.48 8.11 2.38
N THR A 264 -3.38 8.49 1.73
CA THR A 264 -2.99 9.90 1.51
C THR A 264 -3.51 10.49 0.19
N ASN A 265 -4.33 9.75 -0.55
CA ASN A 265 -4.80 10.09 -1.91
C ASN A 265 -3.66 10.29 -2.93
N ARG A 266 -2.47 9.77 -2.67
CA ARG A 266 -1.33 9.86 -3.59
C ARG A 266 -1.41 8.82 -4.72
N TRP A 267 -2.10 7.71 -4.47
CA TRP A 267 -2.28 6.63 -5.45
C TRP A 267 -3.64 5.94 -5.27
N LEU A 268 -4.35 5.68 -6.37
CA LEU A 268 -5.68 5.04 -6.36
C LEU A 268 -6.71 5.76 -5.48
N ALA A 269 -6.68 7.10 -5.48
CA ALA A 269 -7.66 7.91 -4.75
C ALA A 269 -9.08 7.57 -5.21
N LYS A 270 -9.95 7.18 -4.28
CA LYS A 270 -11.38 7.04 -4.56
C LYS A 270 -12.02 8.42 -4.41
N PRO A 271 -12.56 9.01 -5.49
CA PRO A 271 -13.33 10.22 -5.35
C PRO A 271 -14.57 9.92 -4.49
N VAL A 272 -14.95 10.89 -3.65
CA VAL A 272 -16.26 10.92 -2.97
C VAL A 272 -17.34 10.61 -3.99
N SER A 273 -18.29 9.74 -3.65
CA SER A 273 -19.31 9.28 -4.59
C SER A 273 -20.10 10.49 -5.14
N ILE A 274 -20.57 10.40 -6.40
CA ILE A 274 -21.35 11.49 -7.00
C ILE A 274 -22.61 11.78 -6.17
N ALA A 275 -23.23 10.75 -5.62
CA ALA A 275 -24.38 10.87 -4.72
C ALA A 275 -24.04 11.66 -3.44
N GLU A 276 -22.94 11.33 -2.78
CA GLU A 276 -22.49 12.03 -1.57
C GLU A 276 -22.02 13.46 -1.87
N ARG A 277 -21.37 13.68 -3.02
CA ARG A 277 -21.05 15.04 -3.50
C ARG A 277 -22.32 15.85 -3.72
N LEU A 278 -23.31 15.30 -4.42
CA LEU A 278 -24.61 15.94 -4.64
C LEU A 278 -25.29 16.26 -3.31
N GLU A 279 -25.34 15.31 -2.38
CA GLU A 279 -25.94 15.51 -1.07
C GLU A 279 -25.26 16.64 -0.29
N THR A 280 -23.93 16.64 -0.22
CA THR A 280 -23.18 17.71 0.46
C THR A 280 -23.39 19.08 -0.18
N THR A 281 -23.39 19.18 -1.52
CA THR A 281 -23.65 20.44 -2.22
C THR A 281 -25.10 20.89 -2.06
N THR A 282 -26.05 19.97 -2.07
CA THR A 282 -27.49 20.28 -1.88
C THR A 282 -27.71 20.81 -0.47
N ARG A 283 -27.13 20.15 0.54
CA ARG A 283 -27.20 20.58 1.94
C ARG A 283 -26.57 21.95 2.16
N GLN A 284 -25.43 22.25 1.54
CA GLN A 284 -24.82 23.57 1.59
C GLN A 284 -25.69 24.63 0.89
N ALA A 285 -26.31 24.29 -0.24
CA ALA A 285 -27.24 25.17 -0.95
C ALA A 285 -28.50 25.46 -0.13
N GLU A 286 -29.07 24.44 0.54
CA GLU A 286 -30.20 24.61 1.46
C GLU A 286 -29.84 25.49 2.65
N GLU A 287 -28.66 25.30 3.25
CA GLU A 287 -28.21 26.11 4.37
C GLU A 287 -28.02 27.59 3.98
N THR A 288 -27.40 27.84 2.82
CA THR A 288 -27.21 29.20 2.30
C THR A 288 -28.54 29.86 1.93
N LEU A 289 -29.48 29.10 1.33
CA LEU A 289 -30.82 29.58 1.01
C LEU A 289 -31.62 29.91 2.27
N ASN A 290 -31.52 29.09 3.32
CA ASN A 290 -32.16 29.37 4.61
C ASN A 290 -31.58 30.62 5.28
N LYS A 291 -30.25 30.80 5.23
CA LYS A 291 -29.59 32.03 5.69
C LYS A 291 -30.05 33.26 4.90
N MET A 292 -30.17 33.16 3.57
CA MET A 292 -30.69 34.26 2.74
C MET A 292 -32.16 34.59 3.06
N ARG A 293 -33.01 33.57 3.26
CA ARG A 293 -34.41 33.79 3.70
C ARG A 293 -34.47 34.48 5.06
N ALA A 294 -33.66 34.04 6.01
CA ALA A 294 -33.57 34.67 7.33
C ALA A 294 -33.10 36.13 7.23
N LEU A 295 -32.07 36.41 6.43
CA LEU A 295 -31.62 37.78 6.15
C LEU A 295 -32.70 38.63 5.49
N GLY A 296 -33.45 38.06 4.53
CA GLY A 296 -34.58 38.73 3.90
C GLY A 296 -35.69 39.08 4.89
N LEU A 297 -36.03 38.14 5.79
CA LEU A 297 -36.99 38.37 6.87
C LEU A 297 -36.49 39.47 7.83
N LEU A 298 -35.23 39.39 8.29
CA LEU A 298 -34.62 40.41 9.14
C LEU A 298 -34.65 41.79 8.47
N THR A 299 -34.27 41.88 7.20
CA THR A 299 -34.27 43.15 6.45
C THR A 299 -35.68 43.71 6.32
N ASN A 300 -36.67 42.84 6.07
CA ASN A 300 -38.07 43.25 6.01
C ASN A 300 -38.59 43.72 7.37
N SER A 301 -38.28 43.00 8.45
CA SER A 301 -38.62 43.37 9.82
C SER A 301 -38.02 44.73 10.20
N VAL A 302 -36.74 44.95 9.91
CA VAL A 302 -36.06 46.23 10.15
C VAL A 302 -36.68 47.36 9.31
N ASN A 303 -37.07 47.07 8.06
CA ASN A 303 -37.72 48.07 7.22
C ASN A 303 -39.15 48.40 7.66
N ARG A 304 -39.85 47.47 8.33
CA ARG A 304 -41.23 47.69 8.80
C ARG A 304 -41.28 48.37 10.18
N ASP A 305 -40.36 48.07 11.07
CA ASP A 305 -40.28 48.67 12.41
C ASP A 305 -39.47 49.98 12.41
N ALA A 306 -40.10 51.07 12.85
CA ALA A 306 -39.46 52.38 12.88
C ALA A 306 -38.28 52.48 13.88
N ALA A 307 -38.35 51.77 15.01
CA ALA A 307 -37.28 51.77 16.02
C ALA A 307 -36.05 51.04 15.49
N LEU A 308 -36.23 49.85 14.88
CA LEU A 308 -35.12 49.10 14.28
C LEU A 308 -34.50 49.82 13.08
N ARG A 309 -35.33 50.50 12.28
CA ARG A 309 -34.84 51.34 11.17
C ARG A 309 -33.96 52.48 11.68
N GLY A 310 -34.38 53.14 12.76
CA GLY A 310 -33.61 54.21 13.42
C GLY A 310 -32.25 53.71 13.92
N VAL A 311 -32.19 52.53 14.55
CA VAL A 311 -30.92 51.92 14.99
C VAL A 311 -30.00 51.64 13.80
N ARG A 312 -30.54 51.09 12.69
CA ARG A 312 -29.76 50.83 11.48
C ARG A 312 -29.21 52.14 10.88
N GLU A 313 -30.04 53.17 10.75
CA GLU A 313 -29.63 54.46 10.22
C GLU A 313 -28.57 55.12 11.10
N GLU A 314 -28.72 55.05 12.42
CA GLU A 314 -27.74 55.60 13.37
C GLU A 314 -26.42 54.84 13.32
N TYR A 315 -26.45 53.50 13.20
CA TYR A 315 -25.25 52.70 12.96
C TYR A 315 -24.52 53.16 11.71
N TRP A 316 -25.22 53.28 10.57
CA TRP A 316 -24.58 53.69 9.31
C TRP A 316 -24.11 55.15 9.33
N ARG A 317 -24.82 56.04 10.04
CA ARG A 317 -24.38 57.43 10.25
C ARG A 317 -23.11 57.47 11.10
N THR A 318 -23.07 56.68 12.17
CA THR A 318 -21.90 56.59 13.07
C THR A 318 -20.70 56.01 12.34
N GLU A 319 -20.89 54.91 11.62
CA GLU A 319 -19.85 54.27 10.80
C GLU A 319 -19.33 55.23 9.73
N GLY A 320 -20.22 55.93 9.03
CA GLY A 320 -19.83 56.93 8.02
C GLY A 320 -19.01 58.07 8.63
N ARG A 321 -19.37 58.53 9.83
CA ARG A 321 -18.59 59.54 10.56
C ARG A 321 -17.23 59.02 11.00
N VAL A 322 -17.18 57.84 11.64
CA VAL A 322 -15.93 57.22 12.10
C VAL A 322 -15.01 56.95 10.91
N MET A 323 -15.54 56.45 9.80
CA MET A 323 -14.77 56.22 8.58
C MET A 323 -14.26 57.54 7.99
N ALA A 324 -15.10 58.59 7.94
CA ALA A 324 -14.65 59.90 7.48
C ALA A 324 -13.55 60.49 8.37
N GLU A 325 -13.66 60.39 9.70
CA GLU A 325 -12.64 60.82 10.65
C GLU A 325 -11.35 60.00 10.48
N THR A 326 -11.46 58.67 10.34
CA THR A 326 -10.32 57.76 10.14
C THR A 326 -9.62 58.02 8.81
N VAL A 327 -10.39 58.29 7.75
CA VAL A 327 -9.85 58.64 6.42
C VAL A 327 -9.20 60.01 6.44
N GLN A 328 -9.56 60.93 7.36
CA GLN A 328 -8.93 62.25 7.49
C GLN A 328 -7.65 62.22 8.33
N ASP A 329 -7.35 61.12 9.03
CA ASP A 329 -6.09 60.95 9.75
C ASP A 329 -4.90 61.01 8.78
N GLU A 330 -3.89 61.83 9.13
CA GLU A 330 -2.71 62.09 8.30
C GLU A 330 -1.95 60.79 7.99
N ALA A 331 -1.85 59.87 8.96
CA ALA A 331 -1.18 58.60 8.75
C ALA A 331 -1.93 57.66 7.78
N VAL A 332 -3.26 57.72 7.79
CA VAL A 332 -4.12 56.88 6.94
C VAL A 332 -4.23 57.46 5.54
N THR A 333 -4.39 58.78 5.41
CA THR A 333 -4.36 59.47 4.11
C THR A 333 -3.05 59.26 3.38
N GLU A 334 -1.90 59.34 4.08
CA GLU A 334 -0.59 59.10 3.48
C GLU A 334 -0.48 57.67 2.94
N GLN A 335 -0.95 56.66 3.69
CA GLN A 335 -0.98 55.27 3.22
C GLN A 335 -1.95 55.07 2.05
N ILE A 336 -3.16 55.64 2.11
CA ILE A 336 -4.14 55.57 1.01
C ILE A 336 -3.54 56.18 -0.26
N ASN A 337 -2.94 57.37 -0.16
CA ASN A 337 -2.28 58.04 -1.29
C ASN A 337 -1.05 57.27 -1.79
N ALA A 338 -0.29 56.62 -0.90
CA ALA A 338 0.83 55.77 -1.27
C ALA A 338 0.41 54.49 -2.00
N VAL A 339 -0.78 53.95 -1.70
CA VAL A 339 -1.35 52.79 -2.41
C VAL A 339 -1.99 53.23 -3.73
N ILE A 340 -2.75 54.33 -3.73
CA ILE A 340 -3.40 54.89 -4.92
C ILE A 340 -2.36 55.29 -5.97
N SER A 341 -1.26 55.94 -5.57
CA SER A 341 -0.18 56.32 -6.49
C SER A 341 0.55 55.13 -7.12
N LYS A 342 0.45 53.95 -6.50
CA LYS A 342 1.02 52.68 -7.00
C LYS A 342 0.00 51.81 -7.74
N MET A 343 -1.29 52.16 -7.71
CA MET A 343 -2.32 51.44 -8.44
C MET A 343 -2.40 51.92 -9.88
N ASP A 344 -2.31 50.97 -10.81
CA ASP A 344 -2.60 51.21 -12.22
C ASP A 344 -4.11 51.11 -12.46
N PHE A 345 -4.76 52.27 -12.53
CA PHE A 345 -6.20 52.38 -12.76
C PHE A 345 -6.63 51.81 -14.12
N SER A 346 -5.77 51.86 -15.13
CA SER A 346 -6.07 51.34 -16.47
C SER A 346 -6.08 49.81 -16.49
N ALA A 347 -5.13 49.19 -15.79
CA ALA A 347 -5.10 47.73 -15.59
C ALA A 347 -6.28 47.26 -14.72
N LEU A 348 -6.69 48.05 -13.72
CA LEU A 348 -7.83 47.74 -12.88
C LEU A 348 -9.15 47.79 -13.66
N GLU A 349 -9.38 48.82 -14.47
CA GLU A 349 -10.57 48.95 -15.31
C GLU A 349 -10.69 47.80 -16.31
N GLY A 350 -9.58 47.42 -16.94
CA GLY A 350 -9.52 46.24 -17.81
C GLY A 350 -9.88 44.93 -17.09
N ARG A 351 -9.38 44.74 -15.86
CA ARG A 351 -9.71 43.56 -15.03
C ARG A 351 -11.17 43.55 -14.57
N VAL A 352 -11.73 44.72 -14.25
CA VAL A 352 -13.16 44.83 -13.88
C VAL A 352 -14.04 44.50 -15.08
N GLY A 353 -13.69 44.99 -16.27
CA GLY A 353 -14.35 44.64 -17.54
C GLY A 353 -14.30 43.14 -17.79
N GLU A 354 -13.13 42.51 -17.66
CA GLU A 354 -12.96 41.06 -17.84
C GLU A 354 -13.79 40.23 -16.84
N VAL A 355 -13.87 40.67 -15.58
CA VAL A 355 -14.68 39.99 -14.55
C VAL A 355 -16.18 40.19 -14.81
N ALA A 356 -16.61 41.39 -15.20
CA ALA A 356 -18.00 41.67 -15.53
C ALA A 356 -18.45 40.87 -16.77
N ASP A 357 -17.62 40.85 -17.82
CA ASP A 357 -17.85 40.04 -19.02
C ASP A 357 -17.83 38.55 -18.69
N GLY A 358 -16.97 38.10 -17.77
CA GLY A 358 -16.93 36.72 -17.29
C GLY A 358 -18.21 36.31 -16.53
N ILE A 359 -18.74 37.20 -15.69
CA ILE A 359 -20.00 36.98 -14.96
C ILE A 359 -21.18 36.98 -15.94
N LEU A 360 -21.25 37.95 -16.85
CA LEU A 360 -22.29 38.02 -17.88
C LEU A 360 -22.27 36.79 -18.78
N LYS A 361 -21.09 36.35 -19.23
CA LYS A 361 -20.92 35.12 -20.02
C LYS A 361 -21.29 33.86 -19.23
N GLY A 362 -21.04 33.84 -17.92
CA GLY A 362 -21.50 32.77 -17.03
C GLY A 362 -23.03 32.73 -16.91
N ILE A 363 -23.68 33.88 -16.78
CA ILE A 363 -25.15 34.01 -16.72
C ILE A 363 -25.79 33.66 -18.08
N ASP A 364 -25.23 34.16 -19.18
CA ASP A 364 -25.69 33.86 -20.53
C ASP A 364 -25.39 32.40 -20.92
N GLY A 365 -24.42 31.73 -20.31
CA GLY A 365 -24.22 30.28 -20.44
C GLY A 365 -25.24 29.42 -19.69
N LEU A 366 -25.87 29.96 -18.64
CA LEU A 366 -26.95 29.29 -17.89
C LEU A 366 -28.31 29.38 -18.60
N ARG A 367 -28.53 30.40 -19.43
CA ARG A 367 -29.76 30.55 -20.25
C ARG A 367 -29.98 29.43 -21.27
N PRO A 368 -29.03 29.05 -22.15
CA PRO A 368 -29.24 28.00 -23.13
C PRO A 368 -29.40 26.62 -22.48
N SER A 369 -28.78 26.37 -21.32
CA SER A 369 -28.98 25.11 -20.59
C SER A 369 -30.38 25.00 -19.96
N GLN A 370 -30.97 26.11 -19.50
CA GLN A 370 -32.38 26.14 -19.05
C GLN A 370 -33.37 26.02 -20.22
N VAL A 371 -33.10 26.65 -21.37
CA VAL A 371 -33.95 26.55 -22.57
C VAL A 371 -33.88 25.15 -23.21
N LEU A 372 -32.71 24.50 -23.23
CA LEU A 372 -32.57 23.10 -23.67
C LEU A 372 -33.30 22.11 -22.74
N SER A 373 -33.24 22.32 -21.42
CA SER A 373 -34.00 21.51 -20.46
C SER A 373 -35.52 21.70 -20.60
N ALA A 374 -35.98 22.94 -20.83
CA ALA A 374 -37.39 23.23 -21.05
C ALA A 374 -37.93 22.65 -22.38
N ASN A 375 -37.14 22.69 -23.45
CA ASN A 375 -37.52 22.07 -24.73
C ASN A 375 -37.53 20.53 -24.67
N GLN A 376 -36.61 19.90 -23.93
CA GLN A 376 -36.62 18.44 -23.74
C GLN A 376 -37.81 17.95 -22.90
N LEU A 377 -38.27 18.74 -21.92
CA LEU A 377 -39.50 18.47 -21.17
C LEU A 377 -40.76 18.71 -22.03
N GLY A 378 -40.72 19.68 -22.94
CA GLY A 378 -41.78 19.92 -23.93
C GLY A 378 -41.96 18.79 -24.94
N GLU A 379 -40.86 18.31 -25.53
CA GLU A 379 -40.88 17.21 -26.51
C GLU A 379 -41.26 15.85 -25.89
N ALA A 380 -40.87 15.59 -24.63
CA ALA A 380 -41.31 14.39 -23.92
C ALA A 380 -42.82 14.38 -23.63
N SER A 381 -43.45 15.55 -23.48
CA SER A 381 -44.90 15.67 -23.26
C SER A 381 -45.72 15.52 -24.54
N SER A 382 -45.17 15.92 -25.70
CA SER A 382 -45.85 15.79 -27.00
C SER A 382 -45.70 14.38 -27.60
N ALA A 383 -44.62 13.66 -27.30
CA ALA A 383 -44.44 12.27 -27.72
C ALA A 383 -45.29 11.24 -26.93
N ALA A 384 -45.83 11.63 -25.77
CA ALA A 384 -46.73 10.78 -24.98
C ALA A 384 -48.23 10.97 -25.34
N ALA A 385 -48.55 11.88 -26.25
CA ALA A 385 -49.91 12.22 -26.66
C ALA A 385 -50.24 11.86 -28.12
N SER A 386 -49.40 11.05 -28.78
CA SER A 386 -49.63 10.51 -30.13
C SER A 386 -49.79 9.00 -30.13
#